data_AF-A0A843UE13-F1
#
_entry.id   AF-A0A843UE13-F1
#
_cell.length_a   1.000
_cell.length_b   1.000
_cell.length_c   1.000
_cell.angle_alpha   90.00
_cell.angle_beta   90.00
_cell.angle_gamma   90.00
#
_symmetry.space_group_name_H-M   'P 1'
#
loop_
_entity.id
_entity.type
_entity.pdbx_description
1 polymer ?
#
loop_
_entity_poly.entity_id
_entity_poly.type
_entity_poly.pdbx_seq_one_letter_code
_entity_poly.pdbx_strand_id
1 'polypeptide(L)'
;MKRNPQKVKWTKAYRRLHGKDMTQDSTFEFERKRNRQEIYDRNVVENTLRAIKTINKIRMAREAKHHAMRMKGKKKAVVKELEQSIHVVKVPLALQQEPSYTLPKINVKIELT
;
A
#
# COMPACT_ATOMS: atom_id res chain seq x y z
N MET A 1 -4.58 -6.07 -32.97
CA MET A 1 -3.27 -6.16 -32.30
C MET A 1 -3.27 -7.29 -31.28
N LYS A 2 -2.46 -8.34 -31.47
CA LYS A 2 -2.40 -9.52 -30.57
C LYS A 2 -1.40 -9.27 -29.43
N ARG A 3 -1.84 -8.65 -28.34
CA ARG A 3 -0.98 -8.39 -27.16
C ARG A 3 -1.02 -9.56 -26.19
N ASN A 4 0.13 -9.96 -25.65
CA ASN A 4 0.21 -10.99 -24.62
C ASN A 4 -0.26 -10.43 -23.25
N PRO A 5 -1.35 -10.96 -22.65
CA PRO A 5 -1.88 -10.45 -21.38
C PRO A 5 -0.87 -10.53 -20.23
N GLN A 6 0.03 -11.52 -20.22
CA GLN A 6 1.07 -11.65 -19.19
C GLN A 6 2.08 -10.50 -19.21
N LYS A 7 2.20 -9.76 -20.32
CA LYS A 7 3.07 -8.58 -20.44
C LYS A 7 2.31 -7.26 -20.26
N VAL A 8 0.98 -7.29 -20.20
CA VAL A 8 0.14 -6.10 -20.08
C VAL A 8 -0.14 -5.79 -18.60
N LYS A 9 0.50 -4.73 -18.09
CA LYS A 9 0.62 -4.41 -16.65
C LYS A 9 -0.69 -4.31 -15.85
N TRP A 10 -1.78 -3.89 -16.49
CA TRP A 10 -3.08 -3.69 -15.83
C TRP A 10 -3.90 -4.98 -15.70
N THR A 11 -3.53 -6.04 -16.41
CA THR A 11 -4.31 -7.29 -16.41
C THR A 11 -4.09 -8.11 -15.14
N LYS A 12 -5.08 -8.93 -14.78
CA LYS A 12 -4.96 -9.89 -13.66
C LYS A 12 -3.87 -10.94 -13.91
N ALA A 13 -3.68 -11.36 -15.16
CA ALA A 13 -2.65 -12.32 -15.55
C ALA A 13 -1.24 -11.82 -15.21
N TYR A 14 -0.91 -10.59 -15.62
CA TYR A 14 0.34 -9.93 -15.23
C TYR A 14 0.47 -9.83 -13.70
N ARG A 15 -0.59 -9.40 -13.00
CA ARG A 15 -0.55 -9.20 -11.55
C ARG A 15 -0.31 -10.50 -10.77
N ARG A 16 -0.89 -11.62 -11.20
CA ARG A 16 -0.66 -12.96 -10.63
C ARG A 16 0.77 -13.43 -10.87
N LEU A 17 1.25 -13.34 -12.11
CA LEU A 17 2.61 -13.77 -12.49
C LEU A 17 3.70 -13.00 -11.75
N HIS A 18 3.52 -11.68 -11.61
CA HIS A 18 4.48 -10.80 -10.94
C HIS A 18 4.25 -10.67 -9.42
N GLY A 19 3.48 -11.58 -8.80
CA GLY A 19 3.30 -11.62 -7.35
C GLY A 19 2.63 -10.38 -6.75
N LYS A 20 1.85 -9.62 -7.53
CA LYS A 20 1.11 -8.45 -7.03
C LYS A 20 -0.17 -8.83 -6.30
N ASP A 21 -0.77 -9.95 -6.71
CA ASP A 21 -1.93 -10.55 -6.09
C ASP A 21 -1.58 -11.83 -5.35
N MET A 22 -2.36 -12.16 -4.33
CA MET A 22 -2.29 -13.45 -3.66
C MET A 22 -2.77 -14.54 -4.63
N THR A 23 -1.91 -15.52 -4.92
CA THR A 23 -2.18 -16.58 -5.90
C THR A 23 -2.28 -17.96 -5.26
N GLN A 24 -1.54 -18.24 -4.18
CA GLN A 24 -1.54 -19.52 -3.47
C GLN A 24 -2.36 -19.38 -2.18
N ASP A 25 -3.66 -19.60 -2.24
CA ASP A 25 -4.53 -19.56 -1.06
C ASP A 25 -5.64 -20.61 -1.14
N SER A 26 -5.93 -21.23 0.01
CA SER A 26 -6.96 -22.27 0.14
C SER A 26 -8.36 -21.80 -0.27
N THR A 27 -8.65 -20.50 -0.18
CA THR A 27 -9.97 -19.96 -0.53
C THR A 27 -10.28 -20.10 -2.02
N PHE A 28 -9.27 -20.19 -2.89
CA PHE A 28 -9.47 -20.38 -4.33
C PHE A 28 -9.96 -21.78 -4.70
N GLU A 29 -9.70 -22.79 -3.85
CA GLU A 29 -10.14 -24.17 -4.10
C GLU A 29 -11.67 -24.32 -4.08
N PHE A 30 -12.38 -23.42 -3.39
CA PHE A 30 -13.85 -23.42 -3.35
C PHE A 30 -14.48 -22.93 -4.66
N GLU A 31 -13.74 -22.24 -5.54
CA GLU A 31 -14.23 -21.71 -6.81
C GLU A 31 -14.11 -22.71 -7.97
N ARG A 32 -13.62 -23.93 -7.70
CA ARG A 32 -13.41 -24.95 -8.74
C ARG A 32 -14.70 -25.36 -9.43
N LYS A 33 -14.64 -25.56 -10.75
CA LYS A 33 -15.76 -26.08 -11.54
C LYS A 33 -16.01 -27.55 -11.16
N ARG A 34 -17.26 -27.87 -10.79
CA ARG A 34 -17.71 -29.24 -10.51
C ARG A 34 -18.34 -29.84 -11.78
N ASN A 35 -17.79 -30.95 -12.26
CA ASN A 35 -18.27 -31.67 -13.45
C ASN A 35 -19.23 -32.83 -13.11
N ARG A 36 -19.91 -32.75 -11.96
CA ARG A 36 -20.93 -33.70 -11.52
C ARG A 36 -22.18 -32.94 -11.15
N GLN A 37 -23.35 -33.37 -11.60
CA GLN A 37 -24.59 -32.84 -11.05
C GLN A 37 -24.78 -33.37 -9.63
N GLU A 38 -25.09 -32.47 -8.70
CA GLU A 38 -25.65 -32.82 -7.40
C GLU A 38 -27.17 -32.61 -7.49
N ILE A 39 -27.92 -33.59 -7.00
CA ILE A 39 -29.36 -33.43 -6.80
C ILE A 39 -29.55 -32.35 -5.73
N TYR A 40 -30.60 -31.55 -5.89
CA TYR A 40 -30.92 -30.49 -4.94
C TYR A 40 -31.16 -31.05 -3.54
N ASP A 41 -30.41 -30.51 -2.56
CA ASP A 41 -30.66 -30.66 -1.14
C ASP A 41 -30.66 -29.27 -0.51
N ARG A 42 -31.78 -28.90 0.13
CA ARG A 42 -31.97 -27.58 0.75
C ARG A 42 -30.94 -27.30 1.84
N ASN A 43 -30.58 -28.30 2.65
CA ASN A 43 -29.63 -28.13 3.74
C ASN A 43 -28.24 -27.80 3.20
N VAL A 44 -27.84 -28.46 2.10
CA VAL A 44 -26.57 -28.19 1.41
C VAL A 44 -26.56 -26.77 0.84
N VAL A 45 -27.64 -26.35 0.19
CA VAL A 45 -27.76 -24.99 -0.36
C VAL A 45 -27.70 -23.92 0.73
N GLU A 46 -28.43 -24.10 1.84
CA GLU A 46 -28.41 -23.14 2.95
C GLU A 46 -27.03 -23.05 3.59
N ASN A 47 -26.37 -24.19 3.83
CA ASN A 47 -25.02 -24.24 4.40
C ASN A 47 -23.98 -23.61 3.46
N THR A 48 -24.06 -23.87 2.16
CA THR A 48 -23.14 -23.28 1.17
C THR A 48 -23.32 -21.77 1.06
N LEU A 49 -24.54 -21.24 1.08
CA LEU A 49 -24.80 -19.80 1.09
C LEU A 49 -24.20 -19.10 2.33
N ARG A 50 -24.28 -19.74 3.50
CA ARG A 50 -23.64 -19.26 4.72
C ARG A 50 -22.10 -19.31 4.61
N ALA A 51 -21.55 -20.41 4.08
CA ALA A 51 -20.11 -20.60 3.91
C ALA A 51 -19.49 -19.58 2.94
N ILE A 52 -20.13 -19.29 1.80
CA ILE A 52 -19.64 -18.36 0.78
C ILE A 52 -19.35 -16.98 1.37
N LYS A 53 -20.25 -16.46 2.21
CA LYS A 53 -20.07 -15.15 2.89
C LYS A 53 -18.81 -15.13 3.74
N THR A 54 -18.59 -16.21 4.50
CA THR A 54 -17.44 -16.35 5.40
C THR A 54 -16.13 -16.48 4.62
N ILE A 55 -16.12 -17.29 3.56
CA ILE A 55 -14.97 -17.48 2.68
C ILE A 55 -14.56 -16.15 2.03
N ASN A 56 -15.52 -15.37 1.53
CA ASN A 56 -15.25 -14.05 0.94
C ASN A 56 -14.61 -13.08 1.94
N LYS A 57 -15.12 -13.03 3.18
CA LYS A 57 -14.53 -12.20 4.25
C LYS A 57 -13.07 -12.59 4.52
N ILE A 58 -12.80 -13.88 4.63
CA ILE A 58 -11.43 -14.40 4.86
C ILE A 58 -10.53 -14.04 3.68
N ARG A 59 -10.99 -14.24 2.45
CA ARG A 59 -10.23 -13.89 1.24
C ARG A 59 -9.88 -12.40 1.20
N MET A 60 -10.84 -11.51 1.43
CA MET A 60 -10.60 -10.06 1.45
C MET A 60 -9.58 -9.67 2.52
N ALA A 61 -9.67 -10.24 3.72
CA ALA A 61 -8.72 -9.97 4.79
C ALA A 61 -7.30 -10.43 4.44
N ARG A 62 -7.15 -11.60 3.82
CA ARG A 62 -5.84 -12.13 3.38
C ARG A 62 -5.26 -11.32 2.22
N GLU A 63 -6.08 -10.93 1.24
CA GLU A 63 -5.67 -10.05 0.14
C GLU A 63 -5.19 -8.69 0.67
N ALA A 64 -5.91 -8.10 1.64
CA ALA A 64 -5.51 -6.85 2.29
C ALA A 64 -4.17 -6.99 3.03
N LYS A 65 -3.98 -8.10 3.76
CA LYS A 65 -2.70 -8.40 4.43
C LYS A 65 -1.55 -8.55 3.44
N HIS A 66 -1.75 -9.27 2.33
CA HIS A 66 -0.76 -9.41 1.27
C HIS A 66 -0.38 -8.04 0.69
N HIS A 67 -1.37 -7.18 0.44
CA HIS A 67 -1.13 -5.81 -0.01
C HIS A 67 -0.32 -5.00 1.01
N ALA A 68 -0.69 -5.05 2.28
CA ALA A 68 -0.01 -4.32 3.36
C ALA A 68 1.46 -4.75 3.50
N MET A 69 1.75 -6.06 3.45
CA MET A 69 3.11 -6.59 3.52
C MET A 69 3.97 -6.09 2.34
N ARG A 70 3.40 -6.06 1.13
CA ARG A 70 4.09 -5.55 -0.06
C ARG A 70 4.40 -4.05 0.00
N MET A 71 3.53 -3.28 0.66
CA MET A 71 3.70 -1.82 0.79
C MET A 71 4.56 -1.40 1.98
N LYS A 72 4.82 -2.29 2.95
CA LYS A 72 5.56 -2.01 4.19
C LYS A 72 6.96 -1.40 3.93
N GLY A 73 7.66 -1.84 2.89
CA GLY A 73 9.01 -1.33 2.56
C GLY A 73 9.05 0.09 1.99
N LYS A 74 7.95 0.57 1.41
CA LYS A 74 7.92 1.89 0.72
C LYS A 74 7.81 3.07 1.67
N LYS A 75 7.32 2.86 2.90
CA LYS A 75 7.15 3.94 3.88
C LYS A 75 8.46 4.62 4.24
N LYS A 76 9.57 3.88 4.28
CA LYS A 76 10.91 4.44 4.58
C LYS A 76 11.41 5.41 3.50
N ALA A 77 11.08 5.14 2.23
CA ALA A 77 11.45 6.02 1.12
C ALA A 77 10.67 7.34 1.20
N VAL A 78 9.36 7.26 1.49
CA VAL A 78 8.51 8.46 1.63
C VAL A 78 8.96 9.35 2.79
N VAL A 79 9.39 8.77 3.92
CA VAL A 79 9.92 9.57 5.06
C VAL A 79 11.21 10.29 4.67
N LYS A 80 12.12 9.63 3.94
CA LYS A 80 13.35 10.27 3.45
C LYS A 80 13.06 11.40 2.46
N GLU A 81 12.12 11.19 1.53
CA GLU A 81 11.68 12.23 0.60
C GLU A 81 11.06 13.41 1.35
N LEU A 82 10.25 13.14 2.39
CA LEU A 82 9.67 14.18 3.23
C LEU A 82 10.77 15.00 3.92
N GLU A 83 11.74 14.35 4.58
CA GLU A 83 12.88 15.01 5.22
C GLU A 83 13.64 15.93 4.25
N GLN A 84 13.89 15.45 3.03
CA GLN A 84 14.57 16.22 1.99
C GLN A 84 13.72 17.40 1.49
N SER A 85 12.40 17.21 1.36
CA SER A 85 11.46 18.19 0.81
C SER A 85 10.82 19.11 1.87
N ILE A 86 11.25 19.08 3.14
CA ILE A 86 10.77 20.00 4.21
C ILE A 86 10.84 21.47 3.76
N HIS A 87 11.85 21.83 2.97
CA HIS A 87 12.06 23.17 2.44
C HIS A 87 10.98 23.66 1.46
N VAL A 88 10.16 22.77 0.89
CA VAL A 88 9.01 23.13 0.03
C VAL A 88 7.81 23.54 0.88
N VAL A 89 7.68 22.97 2.08
CA VAL A 89 6.59 23.24 3.03
C VAL A 89 6.91 24.46 3.88
N LYS A 90 8.17 24.62 4.29
CA LYS A 90 8.66 25.83 4.97
C LYS A 90 9.02 26.86 3.91
N VAL A 91 8.16 27.86 3.72
CA VAL A 91 8.45 28.98 2.81
C VAL A 91 9.82 29.57 3.19
N PRO A 92 10.83 29.54 2.31
CA PRO A 92 12.18 30.02 2.64
C PRO A 92 12.19 31.51 3.02
N LEU A 93 11.19 32.26 2.57
CA LEU A 93 10.99 33.69 2.89
C LEU A 93 10.66 33.94 4.38
N ALA A 94 10.01 32.99 5.07
CA ALA A 94 9.70 33.12 6.49
C ALA A 94 10.95 33.02 7.40
N LEU A 95 12.10 32.63 6.84
CA LEU A 95 13.39 32.68 7.52
C LEU A 95 14.14 33.99 7.29
N GLN A 96 13.65 34.89 6.42
CA GLN A 96 14.38 36.09 5.99
C GLN A 96 13.86 37.43 6.50
N GLN A 97 12.75 37.52 7.24
CA GLN A 97 12.26 38.80 7.81
C GLN A 97 11.76 38.48 9.23
N GLU A 98 12.40 38.94 10.31
CA GLU A 98 12.47 40.34 10.74
C GLU A 98 13.84 40.70 11.40
N PRO A 99 14.45 41.86 11.09
CA PRO A 99 15.64 42.39 11.77
C PRO A 99 15.37 42.85 13.23
N SER A 100 14.13 42.75 13.72
CA SER A 100 13.75 43.10 15.09
C SER A 100 14.08 42.03 16.15
N TYR A 101 14.46 40.81 15.74
CA TYR A 101 14.82 39.71 16.65
C TYR A 101 16.33 39.44 16.77
N THR A 102 17.19 40.23 16.12
CA THR A 102 18.65 40.10 16.28
C THR A 102 19.16 41.09 17.31
N LEU A 103 19.78 40.59 18.40
CA LEU A 103 20.49 41.44 19.35
C LEU A 103 21.65 42.17 18.62
N PRO A 104 21.90 43.46 18.91
CA PRO A 104 22.98 44.20 18.29
C PRO A 104 24.33 43.54 18.64
N LYS A 105 25.17 43.29 17.64
CA LYS A 105 26.54 42.81 17.85
C LYS A 105 27.34 43.89 18.59
N ILE A 106 27.57 43.68 19.88
CA ILE A 106 28.45 44.52 20.69
C ILE A 106 29.90 44.17 20.30
N ASN A 107 30.59 45.11 19.64
CA ASN A 107 32.03 45.02 19.42
C ASN A 107 32.74 45.41 20.71
N VAL A 108 33.14 44.41 21.52
CA VAL A 108 34.07 44.63 22.62
C VAL A 108 35.48 44.59 22.05
N LYS A 109 36.17 45.73 22.04
CA LYS A 109 37.63 45.76 21.87
C LYS A 109 38.26 45.28 23.15
N ILE A 110 38.93 44.14 23.09
CA ILE A 110 39.77 43.63 24.18
C ILE A 110 41.19 44.11 23.86
N GLU A 111 41.68 45.08 24.61
CA GLU A 111 43.09 45.45 24.61
C GLU A 111 43.86 44.45 25.48
N LEU A 112 44.83 43.76 24.89
CA LEU A 112 45.72 42.83 25.58
C LEU A 112 46.86 43.63 26.22
N THR A 113 46.99 43.54 27.55
CA THR A 113 48.22 43.88 28.30
C THR A 113 48.88 42.59 28.73
#